data_AF-A0A1J3HPF3-F1
#
_entry.id   AF-A0A1J3HPF3-F1
#
_cell.length_a   1.000
_cell.length_b   1.000
_cell.length_c   1.000
_cell.angle_alpha   90.00
_cell.angle_beta   90.00
_cell.angle_gamma   90.00
#
_symmetry.space_group_name_H-M   'P 1'
#
loop_
_entity.id
_entity.type
_entity.pdbx_description
1 polymer ?
#
loop_
_entity_poly.entity_id
_entity_poly.type
_entity_poly.pdbx_seq_one_letter_code
_entity_poly.pdbx_strand_id
1 'polypeptide(L)'
;QDLEQGRSIHASVVKMGLETEPDLLISLNTMYAKCGQVATAKTLFDKMKSPNLILWNAMISGYAKNGYAKDAIDTFHEMINKDVTPDTISITSAISAC
;
A
#
# COMPACT_ATOMS: atom_id res chain seq x y z
N GLN A 1 -5.29 14.86 11.10
CA GLN A 1 -4.13 15.23 11.92
C GLN A 1 -2.95 14.28 11.63
N ASP A 2 -3.19 12.98 11.62
CA ASP A 2 -2.17 11.93 11.38
C ASP A 2 -1.44 12.02 10.04
N LEU A 3 -2.15 12.38 8.95
CA LEU A 3 -1.54 12.46 7.61
C LEU A 3 -0.51 13.60 7.47
N GLU A 4 -0.71 14.74 8.15
CA GLU A 4 0.26 15.84 8.07
C GLU A 4 1.57 15.48 8.77
N GLN A 5 1.47 14.85 9.94
CA GLN A 5 2.62 14.32 10.66
C GLN A 5 3.32 13.24 9.83
N GLY A 6 2.56 12.33 9.20
CA GLY A 6 3.08 11.33 8.28
C GLY A 6 3.85 11.92 7.09
N ARG A 7 3.37 13.03 6.50
CA ARG A 7 4.09 13.75 5.45
C ARG A 7 5.39 14.39 5.94
N SER A 8 5.38 14.97 7.14
CA SER A 8 6.60 15.53 7.76
C SER A 8 7.66 14.45 8.00
N ILE A 9 7.24 13.27 8.49
CA ILE A 9 8.12 12.11 8.66
C ILE A 9 8.64 11.64 7.30
N HIS A 10 7.79 11.51 6.28
CA HIS A 10 8.22 11.14 4.92
C HIS A 10 9.27 12.11 4.37
N ALA A 11 9.07 13.42 4.51
CA ALA A 11 10.04 14.42 4.08
C ALA A 11 11.38 14.29 4.82
N SER A 12 11.35 13.90 6.10
CA SER A 12 12.57 13.64 6.89
C SER A 12 13.31 12.39 6.40
N VAL A 13 12.58 11.30 6.09
CA VAL A 13 13.13 10.08 5.50
C VAL A 13 13.86 10.39 4.18
N VAL A 14 13.23 11.18 3.30
CA VAL A 14 13.84 11.62 2.03
C VAL A 14 15.08 12.48 2.26
N LYS A 15 15.04 13.42 3.21
CA LYS A 15 16.21 14.25 3.54
C LYS A 15 17.38 13.45 4.09
N MET A 16 17.11 12.32 4.73
CA MET A 16 18.13 11.40 5.25
C MET A 16 18.66 10.43 4.18
N GLY A 17 18.08 10.42 2.97
CA GLY A 17 18.45 9.48 1.91
C GLY A 17 17.99 8.05 2.18
N LEU A 18 16.95 7.87 3.01
CA LEU A 18 16.44 6.57 3.45
C LEU A 18 15.15 6.17 2.73
N GLU A 19 14.77 6.88 1.67
CA GLU A 19 13.51 6.64 0.94
C GLU A 19 13.47 5.33 0.14
N THR A 20 14.60 4.64 0.04
CA THR A 20 14.71 3.30 -0.55
C THR A 20 14.79 2.18 0.48
N GLU A 21 14.88 2.51 1.78
CA GLU A 21 14.94 1.50 2.83
C GLU A 21 13.63 0.71 2.86
N PRO A 22 13.66 -0.63 2.70
CA PRO A 22 12.45 -1.44 2.52
C PRO A 22 11.42 -1.26 3.64
N ASP A 23 11.86 -1.25 4.90
CA ASP A 23 10.97 -1.14 6.06
C ASP A 23 10.30 0.24 6.15
N LEU A 24 11.02 1.30 5.78
CA LEU A 24 10.45 2.65 5.73
C LEU A 24 9.46 2.78 4.58
N LEU A 25 9.78 2.21 3.41
CA LEU A 25 8.86 2.16 2.28
C LEU A 25 7.56 1.42 2.63
N ILE A 26 7.64 0.26 3.29
CA ILE A 26 6.48 -0.50 3.77
C ILE A 26 5.62 0.34 4.72
N SER A 27 6.28 0.97 5.71
CA SER A 27 5.61 1.77 6.74
C SER A 27 4.92 3.00 6.15
N LEU A 28 5.60 3.72 5.26
CA LEU A 28 5.07 4.90 4.59
C LEU A 28 3.92 4.55 3.65
N ASN A 29 4.06 3.49 2.84
CA ASN A 29 2.99 3.01 1.97
C ASN A 29 1.73 2.68 2.78
N THR A 30 1.88 1.89 3.85
CA THR A 30 0.76 1.48 4.72
C THR A 30 0.06 2.70 5.34
N MET A 31 0.83 3.70 5.77
CA MET A 31 0.29 4.95 6.31
C MET A 31 -0.51 5.72 5.25
N TYR A 32 0.05 5.94 4.05
CA TYR A 32 -0.65 6.66 2.99
C TYR A 32 -1.94 5.93 2.54
N ALA A 33 -1.90 4.60 2.42
CA ALA A 33 -3.08 3.80 2.07
C ALA A 33 -4.18 3.94 3.13
N LYS A 34 -3.84 3.86 4.43
CA LYS A 34 -4.79 4.04 5.54
C LYS A 34 -5.37 5.46 5.60
N CYS A 35 -4.60 6.48 5.21
CA CYS A 35 -5.06 7.88 5.17
C CYS A 35 -5.79 8.26 3.88
N GLY A 36 -6.13 7.29 3.01
CA GLY A 36 -6.84 7.54 1.75
C GLY A 36 -6.01 8.19 0.65
N GLN A 37 -4.70 8.36 0.88
CA GLN A 37 -3.76 8.82 -0.13
C GLN A 37 -3.24 7.64 -0.96
N VAL A 38 -4.17 6.87 -1.53
CA VAL A 38 -3.87 5.61 -2.23
C VAL A 38 -2.98 5.81 -3.47
N ALA A 39 -3.07 6.97 -4.13
CA ALA A 39 -2.16 7.32 -5.23
C ALA A 39 -0.71 7.42 -4.76
N THR A 40 -0.46 8.12 -3.65
CA THR A 40 0.88 8.22 -3.04
C THR A 40 1.36 6.84 -2.58
N ALA A 41 0.49 6.05 -1.94
CA ALA A 41 0.81 4.68 -1.57
C ALA A 41 1.24 3.85 -2.81
N LYS A 42 0.48 3.92 -3.91
CA LYS A 42 0.83 3.24 -5.17
C LYS A 42 2.20 3.64 -5.69
N THR A 43 2.56 4.93 -5.66
CA THR A 43 3.91 5.36 -6.09
C THR A 43 5.03 4.75 -5.25
N LEU A 44 4.81 4.53 -3.95
CA LEU A 44 5.78 3.86 -3.08
C LEU A 44 5.79 2.34 -3.30
N PHE A 45 4.62 1.76 -3.57
CA PHE A 45 4.49 0.35 -3.94
C PHE A 45 5.29 0.03 -5.21
N ASP A 46 5.19 0.89 -6.22
CA ASP A 46 5.84 0.71 -7.52
C ASP A 46 7.36 0.85 -7.47
N LYS A 47 7.90 1.49 -6.42
CA LYS A 47 9.35 1.51 -6.16
C LYS A 47 9.87 0.18 -5.62
N MET A 48 9.00 -0.69 -5.10
CA MET A 48 9.43 -1.97 -4.55
C MET A 48 9.43 -3.06 -5.61
N LYS A 49 10.63 -3.59 -5.86
CA LYS A 49 10.86 -4.66 -6.83
C LYS A 49 10.16 -5.96 -6.45
N SER A 50 10.02 -6.22 -5.14
CA SER A 50 9.37 -7.41 -4.59
C SER A 50 8.52 -7.02 -3.38
N PRO A 51 7.28 -6.53 -3.58
CA PRO A 51 6.38 -6.18 -2.49
C PRO A 51 6.03 -7.41 -1.65
N ASN A 52 6.10 -7.28 -0.33
CA ASN A 52 5.69 -8.36 0.58
C ASN A 52 4.16 -8.41 0.74
N LEU A 53 3.66 -9.47 1.38
CA LEU A 53 2.23 -9.68 1.64
C LEU A 53 1.56 -8.49 2.35
N ILE A 54 2.27 -7.84 3.27
CA ILE A 54 1.76 -6.68 4.03
C ILE A 54 1.43 -5.52 3.08
N LEU A 55 2.29 -5.25 2.09
CA LEU A 55 2.08 -4.20 1.09
C LEU A 55 0.90 -4.48 0.16
N TRP A 56 0.78 -5.72 -0.31
CA TRP A 56 -0.38 -6.14 -1.11
C TRP A 56 -1.67 -5.90 -0.33
N ASN A 57 -1.71 -6.35 0.93
CA ASN A 57 -2.85 -6.16 1.81
C ASN A 57 -3.15 -4.68 2.07
N ALA A 58 -2.12 -3.86 2.27
CA ALA A 58 -2.29 -2.42 2.45
C ALA A 58 -2.90 -1.74 1.21
N MET A 59 -2.45 -2.11 0.01
CA MET A 59 -2.98 -1.56 -1.25
C MET A 59 -4.42 -2.01 -1.50
N ILE A 60 -4.72 -3.31 -1.40
CA ILE A 60 -6.07 -3.85 -1.61
C ILE A 60 -7.05 -3.23 -0.62
N SER A 61 -6.71 -3.22 0.68
CA SER A 61 -7.56 -2.62 1.72
C SER A 61 -7.69 -1.11 1.55
N GLY A 62 -6.61 -0.42 1.15
CA GLY A 62 -6.60 1.00 0.85
C GLY A 62 -7.56 1.35 -0.28
N TYR A 63 -7.48 0.64 -1.41
CA TYR A 63 -8.39 0.85 -2.54
C TYR A 63 -9.84 0.56 -2.17
N ALA A 64 -10.12 -0.59 -1.52
CA ALA A 64 -11.46 -0.98 -1.10
C ALA A 64 -12.13 0.08 -0.20
N LYS A 65 -11.41 0.55 0.83
CA LYS A 65 -11.94 1.53 1.79
C LYS A 65 -12.16 2.92 1.20
N ASN A 66 -11.50 3.25 0.09
CA ASN A 66 -11.57 4.57 -0.53
C ASN A 66 -12.44 4.58 -1.81
N GLY A 67 -13.23 3.52 -2.05
CA GLY A 67 -14.18 3.47 -3.17
C GLY A 67 -13.56 3.11 -4.52
N TYR A 68 -12.31 2.65 -4.54
CA TYR A 68 -11.59 2.24 -5.75
C TYR A 68 -11.73 0.73 -5.96
N ALA A 69 -12.96 0.26 -6.12
CA ALA A 69 -13.28 -1.17 -6.17
C ALA A 69 -12.48 -1.93 -7.24
N LYS A 70 -12.43 -1.36 -8.45
CA LYS A 70 -11.71 -1.94 -9.58
C LYS A 70 -10.21 -2.08 -9.28
N ASP A 71 -9.58 -1.03 -8.77
CA ASP A 71 -8.15 -1.06 -8.42
C ASP A 71 -7.84 -2.09 -7.32
N ALA A 72 -8.74 -2.27 -6.35
CA ALA A 72 -8.60 -3.30 -5.32
C ALA A 72 -8.59 -4.72 -5.93
N ILE A 73 -9.54 -5.00 -6.84
CA ILE A 73 -9.67 -6.30 -7.52
C ILE A 73 -8.47 -6.53 -8.46
N ASP A 74 -8.09 -5.52 -9.25
CA ASP A 74 -6.95 -5.60 -10.16
C ASP A 74 -5.65 -5.85 -9.38
N THR A 75 -5.47 -5.19 -8.24
CA THR A 75 -4.31 -5.40 -7.34
C THR A 75 -4.30 -6.82 -6.76
N PHE A 76 -5.46 -7.36 -6.37
CA PHE A 76 -5.57 -8.74 -5.90
C PHE A 76 -5.22 -9.76 -7.00
N HIS A 77 -5.65 -9.52 -8.24
CA HIS A 77 -5.25 -10.36 -9.37
C HIS A 77 -3.75 -10.25 -9.68
N GLU A 78 -3.17 -9.06 -9.62
CA GLU A 78 -1.73 -8.86 -9.82
C GLU A 78 -0.90 -9.63 -8.79
N MET A 79 -1.34 -9.63 -7.51
CA MET A 79 -0.73 -10.40 -6.43
C MET A 79 -0.65 -11.90 -6.78
N ILE A 80 -1.76 -12.48 -7.25
CA ILE A 80 -1.85 -13.89 -7.65
C ILE A 80 -0.96 -14.16 -8.88
N ASN A 81 -0.99 -13.28 -9.87
CA ASN A 81 -0.17 -13.41 -11.09
C ASN A 81 1.33 -13.32 -10.82
N LYS A 82 1.74 -12.79 -9.65
CA LYS A 82 3.13 -12.76 -9.17
C LYS A 82 3.46 -13.89 -8.20
N ASP A 83 2.64 -14.95 -8.17
CA ASP A 83 2.80 -16.13 -7.31
C ASP A 83 2.83 -15.80 -5.81
N VAL A 84 2.21 -14.68 -5.41
CA VAL A 84 2.08 -14.32 -3.99
C VAL A 84 0.77 -14.91 -3.46
N THR A 85 0.88 -15.85 -2.52
CA THR A 85 -0.29 -16.51 -1.91
C THR A 85 -1.14 -15.52 -1.10
N PRO A 86 -2.42 -15.32 -1.44
CA PRO A 86 -3.33 -14.48 -0.67
C PRO A 86 -3.60 -15.04 0.72
N ASP A 87 -3.73 -14.15 1.71
CA ASP A 87 -4.19 -14.50 3.06
C ASP A 87 -5.65 -14.08 3.29
N THR A 88 -6.16 -14.34 4.48
CA THR A 88 -7.51 -13.94 4.88
C THR A 88 -7.73 -12.43 4.72
N ILE A 89 -6.71 -11.60 4.95
CA ILE A 89 -6.81 -10.14 4.83
C ILE A 89 -6.92 -9.73 3.36
N SER A 90 -6.11 -10.34 2.47
CA SER A 90 -6.18 -10.11 1.02
C SER A 90 -7.58 -10.40 0.49
N ILE A 91 -8.11 -11.59 0.83
CA ILE A 91 -9.40 -12.09 0.33
C ILE A 91 -10.55 -11.25 0.87
N THR A 92 -10.60 -11.01 2.18
CA THR A 92 -11.68 -10.22 2.80
C THR A 92 -11.68 -8.78 2.31
N SER A 93 -10.50 -8.18 2.10
CA SER A 93 -10.39 -6.81 1.56
C SER A 93 -10.88 -6.76 0.10
N ALA A 94 -10.52 -7.73 -0.73
CA ALA A 94 -10.99 -7.80 -2.11
C ALA A 94 -12.52 -8.00 -2.18
N ILE A 95 -13.08 -8.90 -1.36
CA ILE A 95 -14.54 -9.13 -1.28
C ILE A 95 -15.26 -7.85 -0.83
N SER A 96 -14.71 -7.11 0.14
CA SER A 96 -15.33 -5.88 0.64
C SER A 96 -15.38 -4.74 -0.37
N ALA A 97 -14.62 -4.85 -1.46
CA ALA A 97 -14.60 -3.87 -2.54
C ALA A 97 -15.76 -4.07 -3.54
N CYS A 98 -16.35 -5.26 -3.60
CA CYS A 98 -17.50 -5.62 -4.44
C CYS A 98 -18.82 -5.19 -3.80
#